data_AF-A0AA91GNL2-F1
#
_entry.id   AF-A0AA91GNL2-F1
#
_cell.length_a   1.000
_cell.length_b   1.000
_cell.length_c   1.000
_cell.angle_alpha   90.00
_cell.angle_beta   90.00
_cell.angle_gamma   90.00
#
_symmetry.space_group_name_H-M   'P 1'
#
loop_
_entity.id
_entity.type
_entity.pdbx_description
1 polymer ?
#
loop_
_entity_poly.entity_id
_entity_poly.type
_entity_poly.pdbx_seq_one_letter_code
_entity_poly.pdbx_strand_id
1 'polypeptide(L)'
;MKQRKVAEIQKQTRHKRKEKQIMSQQQANANNQNSQLFTELTAEEAAVIEGGAFLRIHSVKAIVAGADGKGKDDELYIKINDTKVWGEHQMSSGDTAYVDQGRGFFGSAKVSLIDYDRFSGDESVGSFTVSENPTGDIPPIRVSGNGSTYEVKYSVLA
;
A
#
# COMPACT_ATOMS: atom_id res chain seq x y z
N MET A 1 37.83 -0.87 -63.74
CA MET A 1 36.40 -0.77 -63.32
C MET A 1 36.07 -1.47 -61.99
N LYS A 2 36.57 -2.69 -61.71
CA LYS A 2 36.20 -3.46 -60.48
C LYS A 2 36.51 -2.74 -59.15
N GLN A 3 37.66 -2.10 -58.99
CA GLN A 3 38.05 -1.48 -57.71
C GLN A 3 37.18 -0.29 -57.29
N ARG A 4 36.71 0.54 -58.24
CA ARG A 4 35.81 1.67 -57.97
C ARG A 4 34.45 1.19 -57.43
N LYS A 5 33.92 0.11 -58.01
CA LYS A 5 32.63 -0.49 -57.61
C LYS A 5 32.70 -1.09 -56.19
N VAL A 6 33.83 -1.69 -55.82
CA VAL A 6 34.05 -2.23 -54.45
C VAL A 6 34.15 -1.11 -53.42
N ALA A 7 34.87 -0.02 -53.72
CA ALA A 7 34.98 1.13 -52.82
C ALA A 7 33.61 1.80 -52.57
N GLU A 8 32.78 1.88 -53.61
CA GLU A 8 31.44 2.44 -53.54
C GLU A 8 30.48 1.59 -52.71
N ILE A 9 30.52 0.26 -52.88
CA ILE A 9 29.75 -0.68 -52.05
C ILE A 9 30.19 -0.60 -50.58
N GLN A 10 31.50 -0.51 -50.31
CA GLN A 10 32.01 -0.36 -48.94
C GLN A 10 31.56 0.96 -48.31
N LYS A 11 31.54 2.06 -49.07
CA LYS A 11 31.07 3.37 -48.61
C LYS A 11 29.58 3.34 -48.29
N GLN A 12 28.75 2.77 -49.16
CA GLN A 12 27.32 2.60 -48.93
C GLN A 12 27.03 1.71 -47.71
N THR A 13 27.80 0.61 -47.55
CA THR A 13 27.65 -0.28 -46.40
C THR A 13 28.02 0.41 -45.09
N ARG A 14 29.07 1.23 -45.07
CA ARG A 14 29.46 2.03 -43.90
C ARG A 14 28.41 3.07 -43.54
N HIS A 15 27.79 3.70 -44.55
CA HIS A 15 26.73 4.67 -44.33
C HIS A 15 25.49 4.03 -43.69
N LYS A 16 25.01 2.91 -44.24
CA LYS A 16 23.87 2.15 -43.67
C LYS A 16 24.13 1.65 -42.24
N ARG A 17 25.38 1.27 -41.94
CA ARG A 17 25.77 0.88 -40.57
C ARG A 17 25.70 2.06 -39.59
N LYS A 18 26.16 3.23 -40.01
CA LYS A 18 26.06 4.45 -39.20
C LYS A 18 24.60 4.85 -38.95
N GLU A 19 23.74 4.78 -39.97
CA GLU A 19 22.31 5.09 -39.83
C GLU A 19 21.62 4.15 -38.83
N LYS A 20 21.86 2.83 -38.93
CA LYS A 20 21.33 1.87 -37.95
C LYS A 20 21.79 2.16 -36.52
N GLN A 21 23.06 2.54 -36.34
CA GLN A 21 23.61 2.83 -35.02
C GLN A 21 23.01 4.12 -34.41
N ILE A 22 22.79 5.15 -35.24
CA ILE A 22 22.14 6.40 -34.82
C ILE A 22 20.68 6.13 -34.42
N MET A 23 19.92 5.38 -35.22
CA MET A 23 18.54 5.04 -34.86
C MET A 23 18.46 4.22 -33.57
N SER A 24 19.39 3.26 -33.36
CA SER A 24 19.40 2.46 -32.13
C SER A 24 19.73 3.32 -30.89
N GLN A 25 20.63 4.29 -31.03
CA GLN A 25 20.94 5.24 -29.95
C GLN A 25 19.76 6.19 -29.66
N GLN A 26 19.05 6.64 -30.69
CA GLN A 26 17.85 7.47 -30.53
C GLN A 26 16.72 6.69 -29.82
N GLN A 27 16.50 5.42 -30.18
CA GLN A 27 15.54 4.55 -29.49
C GLN A 27 15.92 4.29 -28.03
N ALA A 28 17.20 4.02 -27.75
CA ALA A 28 17.68 3.84 -26.38
C ALA A 28 17.50 5.12 -25.54
N ASN A 29 17.78 6.28 -26.12
CA ASN A 29 17.56 7.57 -25.45
C ASN A 29 16.08 7.84 -25.20
N ALA A 30 15.20 7.57 -26.16
CA ALA A 30 13.75 7.73 -25.98
C ALA A 30 13.19 6.81 -24.88
N ASN A 31 13.66 5.56 -24.81
CA ASN A 31 13.24 4.63 -23.76
C ASN A 31 13.72 5.07 -22.37
N ASN A 32 14.96 5.55 -22.25
CA ASN A 32 15.48 6.08 -21.00
C ASN A 32 14.73 7.34 -20.53
N GLN A 33 14.34 8.21 -21.47
CA GLN A 33 13.53 9.40 -21.15
C GLN A 33 12.13 9.02 -20.67
N ASN A 34 11.48 8.04 -21.30
CA ASN A 34 10.17 7.57 -20.85
C ASN A 34 10.22 6.92 -19.46
N SER A 35 11.27 6.16 -19.13
CA SER A 35 11.47 5.61 -17.78
C SER A 35 11.75 6.67 -16.71
N GLN A 36 12.26 7.85 -17.09
CA GLN A 36 12.49 8.98 -16.19
C GLN A 36 11.28 9.91 -16.06
N LEU A 37 10.29 9.78 -16.94
CA LEU A 37 9.11 10.65 -16.97
C LEU A 37 7.97 10.16 -16.08
N PHE A 38 7.96 8.88 -15.72
CA PHE A 38 6.99 8.28 -14.82
C PHE A 38 7.68 7.89 -13.52
N THR A 39 7.61 8.78 -12.53
CA THR A 39 7.88 8.40 -11.14
C THR A 39 6.68 7.60 -10.64
N GLU A 40 6.89 6.36 -10.22
CA GLU A 40 5.88 5.62 -9.45
C GLU A 40 5.72 6.30 -8.09
N LEU A 41 4.55 6.87 -7.84
CA LEU A 41 4.21 7.45 -6.54
C LEU A 41 3.87 6.32 -5.58
N THR A 42 4.29 6.46 -4.32
CA THR A 42 3.74 5.64 -3.24
C THR A 42 2.25 5.93 -3.04
N ALA A 43 1.52 5.00 -2.42
CA ALA A 43 0.09 5.18 -2.16
C ALA A 43 -0.16 6.38 -1.23
N GLU A 44 0.78 6.64 -0.33
CA GLU A 44 0.87 7.81 0.54
C GLU A 44 1.00 9.09 -0.29
N GLU A 45 2.01 9.18 -1.15
CA GLU A 45 2.24 10.36 -1.99
C GLU A 45 1.08 10.63 -2.96
N ALA A 46 0.49 9.57 -3.52
CA ALA A 46 -0.68 9.67 -4.38
C ALA A 46 -1.89 10.24 -3.64
N ALA A 47 -2.19 9.74 -2.43
CA ALA A 47 -3.31 10.23 -1.63
C ALA A 47 -3.20 11.72 -1.30
N VAL A 48 -1.98 12.19 -1.01
CA VAL A 48 -1.68 13.59 -0.73
C VAL A 48 -1.84 14.47 -1.96
N ILE A 49 -1.32 14.03 -3.10
CA ILE A 49 -1.42 14.77 -4.37
C ILE A 49 -2.88 14.92 -4.81
N GLU A 50 -3.71 13.91 -4.56
CA GLU A 50 -5.15 13.95 -4.84
C GLU A 50 -5.94 14.86 -3.87
N GLY A 51 -5.28 15.42 -2.85
CA GLY A 51 -5.86 16.34 -1.87
C GLY A 51 -6.48 15.67 -0.65
N GLY A 52 -6.12 14.41 -0.39
CA GLY A 52 -6.55 13.63 0.77
C GLY A 52 -5.45 13.43 1.80
N ALA A 53 -5.67 12.49 2.71
CA ALA A 53 -4.69 12.05 3.70
C ALA A 53 -4.49 10.53 3.60
N PHE A 54 -3.37 10.03 4.12
CA PHE A 54 -3.10 8.60 4.23
C PHE A 54 -3.20 8.13 5.68
N LEU A 55 -4.11 7.19 5.94
CA LEU A 55 -4.22 6.54 7.25
C LEU A 55 -3.40 5.25 7.23
N ARG A 56 -2.43 5.15 8.14
CA ARG A 56 -1.62 3.95 8.39
C ARG A 56 -1.90 3.38 9.78
N ILE A 57 -2.20 2.08 9.85
CA ILE A 57 -2.27 1.34 11.10
C ILE A 57 -0.90 0.68 11.31
N HIS A 58 -0.24 0.99 12.42
CA HIS A 58 1.09 0.46 12.74
C HIS A 58 1.00 -0.87 13.46
N SER A 59 0.20 -0.93 14.51
CA SER A 59 0.06 -2.14 15.32
C SER A 59 -1.28 -2.19 16.02
N VAL A 60 -1.65 -3.42 16.37
CA VAL A 60 -2.78 -3.73 17.23
C VAL A 60 -2.32 -4.65 18.35
N LYS A 61 -2.77 -4.38 19.57
CA LYS A 61 -2.48 -5.19 20.74
C LYS A 61 -3.79 -5.66 21.37
N ALA A 62 -3.97 -6.97 21.48
CA ALA A 62 -5.08 -7.55 22.22
C ALA A 62 -4.86 -7.32 23.72
N ILE A 63 -5.76 -6.56 24.34
CA ILE A 63 -5.82 -6.45 25.81
C ILE A 63 -6.72 -7.55 26.35
N VAL A 64 -7.86 -7.75 25.68
CA VAL A 64 -8.79 -8.86 25.90
C VAL A 64 -9.24 -9.34 24.51
N ALA A 65 -9.22 -10.64 24.28
CA ALA A 65 -9.77 -11.31 23.11
C ALA A 65 -10.86 -12.30 23.54
N GLY A 66 -11.77 -12.65 22.63
CA GLY A 66 -12.93 -13.51 22.86
C GLY A 66 -14.25 -12.86 22.47
N ALA A 67 -14.34 -12.28 21.28
CA ALA A 67 -15.56 -11.63 20.79
C ALA A 67 -16.71 -12.62 20.56
N ASP A 68 -16.40 -13.90 20.30
CA ASP A 68 -17.35 -15.00 20.13
C ASP A 68 -17.93 -15.57 21.46
N GLY A 69 -17.39 -15.14 22.60
CA GLY A 69 -17.76 -15.59 23.94
C GLY A 69 -17.52 -17.09 24.23
N LYS A 70 -16.93 -17.84 23.30
CA LYS A 70 -16.66 -19.29 23.39
C LYS A 70 -15.20 -19.63 23.17
N GLY A 71 -14.48 -18.84 22.38
CA GLY A 71 -13.04 -18.78 22.24
C GLY A 71 -12.39 -17.82 23.22
N LYS A 72 -11.07 -17.93 23.35
CA LYS A 72 -10.22 -16.97 24.09
C LYS A 72 -9.44 -16.05 23.16
N ASP A 73 -9.61 -16.28 21.86
CA ASP A 73 -8.83 -15.72 20.78
C ASP A 73 -9.82 -15.10 19.79
N ASP A 74 -9.40 -14.05 19.09
CA ASP A 74 -10.12 -13.50 17.95
C ASP A 74 -9.33 -13.82 16.66
N GLU A 75 -10.01 -14.15 15.58
CA GLU A 75 -9.47 -14.12 14.22
C GLU A 75 -9.59 -12.71 13.63
N LEU A 76 -8.79 -11.79 14.17
CA LEU A 76 -8.88 -10.36 13.90
C LEU A 76 -8.49 -9.98 12.47
N TYR A 77 -9.31 -9.16 11.81
CA TYR A 77 -8.93 -8.42 10.60
C TYR A 77 -9.37 -6.94 10.67
N ILE A 78 -8.79 -6.10 9.81
CA ILE A 78 -8.99 -4.63 9.87
C ILE A 78 -9.55 -4.10 8.55
N LYS A 79 -10.58 -3.26 8.66
CA LYS A 79 -11.13 -2.47 7.55
C LYS A 79 -10.87 -0.98 7.74
N ILE A 80 -10.59 -0.28 6.63
CA ILE A 80 -10.65 1.19 6.53
C ILE A 80 -11.66 1.55 5.45
N ASN A 81 -12.73 2.26 5.82
CA ASN A 81 -13.86 2.59 4.95
C ASN A 81 -14.36 1.34 4.18
N ASP A 82 -14.73 0.31 4.94
CA ASP A 82 -15.24 -0.99 4.48
C ASP A 82 -14.28 -1.86 3.65
N THR A 83 -13.10 -1.35 3.30
CA THR A 83 -12.08 -2.12 2.58
C THR A 83 -11.15 -2.81 3.56
N LYS A 84 -11.01 -4.13 3.44
CA LYS A 84 -10.05 -4.91 4.24
C LYS A 84 -8.63 -4.49 3.85
N VAL A 85 -7.87 -3.96 4.81
CA VAL A 85 -6.49 -3.51 4.61
C VAL A 85 -5.47 -4.45 5.25
N TRP A 86 -5.91 -5.27 6.21
CA TRP A 86 -5.09 -6.28 6.87
C TRP A 86 -5.94 -7.53 7.10
N GLY A 87 -5.37 -8.69 6.77
CA GLY A 87 -6.05 -9.98 6.80
C GLY A 87 -6.20 -10.57 8.20
N GLU A 88 -6.94 -11.66 8.27
CA GLU A 88 -7.25 -12.44 9.46
C GLU A 88 -5.96 -12.93 10.15
N HIS A 89 -5.85 -12.66 11.45
CA HIS A 89 -4.79 -13.15 12.33
C HIS A 89 -5.40 -13.59 13.65
N GLN A 90 -5.02 -14.78 14.10
CA GLN A 90 -5.40 -15.25 15.43
C GLN A 90 -4.69 -14.40 16.49
N MET A 91 -5.45 -13.86 17.42
CA MET A 91 -5.01 -12.94 18.47
C MET A 91 -5.52 -13.43 19.82
N SER A 92 -4.61 -13.84 20.70
CA SER A 92 -4.91 -14.11 22.11
C SER A 92 -4.74 -12.85 22.96
N SER A 93 -5.38 -12.81 24.13
CA SER A 93 -5.18 -11.72 25.10
C SER A 93 -3.70 -11.55 25.46
N GLY A 94 -3.14 -10.35 25.24
CA GLY A 94 -1.73 -10.02 25.44
C GLY A 94 -0.91 -9.92 24.16
N ASP A 95 -1.40 -10.48 23.05
CA ASP A 95 -0.69 -10.50 21.78
C ASP A 95 -0.59 -9.12 21.13
N THR A 96 0.45 -8.94 20.33
CA THR A 96 0.65 -7.73 19.52
C THR A 96 0.98 -8.15 18.09
N ALA A 97 0.25 -7.58 17.13
CA ALA A 97 0.53 -7.72 15.72
C ALA A 97 1.00 -6.39 15.13
N TYR A 98 2.03 -6.47 14.28
CA TYR A 98 2.51 -5.36 13.47
C TYR A 98 1.79 -5.40 12.12
N VAL A 99 1.13 -4.30 11.78
CA VAL A 99 0.22 -4.20 10.63
C VAL A 99 0.94 -3.48 9.49
N ASP A 100 1.35 -2.24 9.74
CA ASP A 100 1.95 -1.32 8.75
C ASP A 100 1.23 -1.28 7.39
N GLN A 101 -0.11 -1.38 7.45
CA GLN A 101 -1.01 -1.28 6.31
C GLN A 101 -1.88 -0.03 6.45
N GLY A 102 -2.32 0.50 5.32
CA GLY A 102 -3.07 1.75 5.29
C GLY A 102 -3.71 2.02 3.94
N ARG A 103 -4.37 3.16 3.84
CA ARG A 103 -4.90 3.67 2.57
C ARG A 103 -5.15 5.17 2.62
N GLY A 104 -5.20 5.76 1.42
CA GLY A 104 -5.72 7.12 1.21
C GLY A 104 -7.20 7.24 1.57
N PHE A 105 -7.61 8.40 2.08
CA PHE A 105 -8.98 8.79 2.38
C PHE A 105 -9.17 10.31 2.29
N PHE A 106 -10.45 10.75 2.19
CA PHE A 106 -10.85 12.15 2.15
C PHE A 106 -11.83 12.45 3.28
N GLY A 107 -11.66 13.57 3.99
CA GLY A 107 -12.53 14.02 5.07
C GLY A 107 -12.40 13.16 6.34
N SER A 108 -13.01 11.97 6.35
CA SER A 108 -12.91 11.04 7.48
C SER A 108 -12.76 9.58 7.05
N ALA A 109 -12.07 8.82 7.89
CA ALA A 109 -11.92 7.38 7.73
C ALA A 109 -12.41 6.64 8.97
N LYS A 110 -13.27 5.63 8.76
CA LYS A 110 -13.68 4.68 9.80
C LYS A 110 -12.75 3.47 9.75
N VAL A 111 -12.10 3.21 10.88
CA VAL A 111 -11.35 1.97 11.12
C VAL A 111 -12.24 1.02 11.89
N SER A 112 -12.42 -0.19 11.37
CA SER A 112 -13.20 -1.24 12.02
C SER A 112 -12.31 -2.45 12.27
N LEU A 113 -12.37 -2.98 13.49
CA LEU A 113 -11.77 -4.23 13.91
C LEU A 113 -12.88 -5.28 13.94
N ILE A 114 -12.63 -6.41 13.32
CA ILE A 114 -13.63 -7.46 13.14
C ILE A 114 -12.99 -8.80 13.46
N ASP A 115 -13.71 -9.62 14.21
CA ASP A 115 -13.41 -11.02 14.45
C ASP A 115 -14.07 -11.87 13.36
N TYR A 116 -13.31 -12.73 12.72
CA TYR A 116 -13.81 -13.60 11.65
C TYR A 116 -14.20 -14.97 12.19
N ASP A 117 -15.50 -15.28 12.24
CA ASP A 117 -15.96 -16.65 12.44
C ASP A 117 -16.45 -17.26 11.11
N ARG A 118 -15.80 -18.36 10.70
CA ARG A 118 -16.11 -19.12 9.49
C ARG A 118 -17.55 -19.63 9.43
N PHE A 119 -18.21 -19.82 10.58
CA PHE A 119 -19.49 -20.52 10.69
C PHE A 119 -20.63 -19.68 11.32
N SER A 120 -20.34 -18.65 12.13
CA SER A 120 -21.37 -17.73 12.67
C SER A 120 -21.45 -16.38 11.95
N GLY A 121 -20.46 -16.06 11.12
CA GLY A 121 -20.35 -14.78 10.43
C GLY A 121 -19.72 -13.71 11.30
N ASP A 122 -19.00 -12.79 10.67
CA ASP A 122 -18.05 -11.91 11.36
C ASP A 122 -18.66 -11.00 12.46
N GLU A 123 -18.01 -10.96 13.62
CA GLU A 123 -18.39 -10.15 14.76
C GLU A 123 -17.56 -8.86 14.89
N SER A 124 -18.24 -7.73 15.12
CA SER A 124 -17.53 -6.45 15.32
C SER A 124 -16.81 -6.39 16.67
N VAL A 125 -15.49 -6.31 16.65
CA VAL A 125 -14.65 -6.02 17.83
C VAL A 125 -14.68 -4.53 18.21
N GLY A 126 -15.03 -3.66 17.25
CA GLY A 126 -15.26 -2.23 17.50
C GLY A 126 -14.75 -1.35 16.36
N SER A 127 -14.92 -0.03 16.51
CA SER A 127 -14.48 0.91 15.50
C SER A 127 -14.16 2.28 16.07
N PHE A 128 -13.37 3.05 15.34
CA PHE A 128 -13.13 4.47 15.59
C PHE A 128 -13.05 5.24 14.27
N THR A 129 -13.19 6.55 14.35
CA THR A 129 -13.10 7.45 13.19
C THR A 129 -11.97 8.43 13.38
N VAL A 130 -11.24 8.71 12.30
CA VAL A 130 -10.20 9.74 12.23
C VAL A 130 -10.56 10.79 11.19
N SER A 131 -10.11 12.02 11.39
CA SER A 131 -10.15 13.07 10.35
C SER A 131 -8.86 13.07 9.53
N GLU A 132 -8.85 13.83 8.44
CA GLU A 132 -7.68 14.03 7.57
C GLU A 132 -6.53 14.84 8.19
N ASN A 133 -6.65 15.25 9.46
CA ASN A 133 -5.61 16.01 10.13
C ASN A 133 -4.41 15.10 10.44
N PRO A 134 -3.18 15.48 10.02
CA PRO A 134 -1.99 14.72 10.34
C PRO A 134 -1.85 14.50 11.83
N THR A 135 -1.55 13.27 12.21
CA THR A 135 -1.24 12.94 13.59
C THR A 135 0.27 12.90 13.74
N GLY A 136 0.80 13.55 14.77
CA GLY A 136 2.16 13.29 15.23
C GLY A 136 2.27 11.95 15.96
N ASP A 137 3.18 11.86 16.91
CA ASP A 137 3.26 10.71 17.80
C ASP A 137 2.12 10.75 18.83
N ILE A 138 1.04 10.02 18.56
CA ILE A 138 -0.12 9.92 19.46
C ILE A 138 -0.07 8.61 20.25
N PRO A 139 -0.52 8.57 21.52
CA PRO A 139 -0.65 7.30 22.22
C PRO A 139 -1.63 6.35 21.49
N PRO A 140 -1.48 5.02 21.65
CA PRO A 140 -2.48 4.08 21.15
C PRO A 140 -3.87 4.40 21.71
N ILE A 141 -4.90 4.17 20.90
CA ILE A 141 -6.29 4.30 21.33
C ILE A 141 -6.88 2.95 21.71
N ARG A 142 -7.89 2.93 22.58
CA ARG A 142 -8.64 1.71 22.90
C ARG A 142 -9.90 1.58 22.08
N VAL A 143 -10.12 0.38 21.57
CA VAL A 143 -11.29 -0.03 20.80
C VAL A 143 -11.86 -1.29 21.47
N SER A 144 -13.14 -1.27 21.82
CA SER A 144 -13.79 -2.38 22.53
C SER A 144 -15.17 -2.67 21.96
N GLY A 145 -15.56 -3.94 22.00
CA GLY A 145 -16.81 -4.43 21.44
C GLY A 145 -16.89 -5.95 21.55
N ASN A 146 -18.10 -6.46 21.75
CA ASN A 146 -18.41 -7.90 21.83
C ASN A 146 -17.58 -8.74 22.82
N GLY A 147 -16.93 -8.13 23.81
CA GLY A 147 -16.11 -8.84 24.80
C GLY A 147 -14.61 -8.68 24.58
N SER A 148 -14.19 -8.19 23.41
CA SER A 148 -12.80 -7.91 23.09
C SER A 148 -12.44 -6.43 23.34
N THR A 149 -11.15 -6.19 23.55
CA THR A 149 -10.55 -4.86 23.70
C THR A 149 -9.15 -4.84 23.12
N TYR A 150 -8.90 -3.89 22.23
CA TYR A 150 -7.63 -3.69 21.56
C TYR A 150 -7.07 -2.29 21.80
N GLU A 151 -5.75 -2.21 21.87
CA GLU A 151 -5.01 -0.96 21.69
C GLU A 151 -4.53 -0.87 20.24
N VAL A 152 -4.84 0.25 19.57
CA VAL A 152 -4.50 0.48 18.16
C VAL A 152 -3.57 1.67 18.06
N LYS A 153 -2.40 1.47 17.47
CA LYS A 153 -1.44 2.54 17.13
C LYS A 153 -1.57 2.86 15.65
N TYR A 154 -1.78 4.13 15.31
CA TYR A 154 -1.96 4.59 13.94
C TYR A 154 -1.34 5.96 13.70
N SER A 155 -1.23 6.35 12.43
CA SER A 155 -0.90 7.70 12.00
C SER A 155 -1.74 8.16 10.81
N VAL A 156 -2.10 9.44 10.78
CA VAL A 156 -2.58 10.15 9.59
C VAL A 156 -1.42 10.97 9.02
N LEU A 157 -1.13 10.78 7.74
CA LEU A 157 -0.11 11.49 6.98
C LEU A 157 -0.77 12.38 5.95
N ALA A 158 -0.20 13.56 5.71
CA ALA A 158 -0.57 14.47 4.63
C ALA A 158 0.64 14.76 3.75
#